data_AF-A0A928DSR2-F1
#
_entry.id   AF-A0A928DSR2-F1
#
_cell.length_a   1.000
_cell.length_b   1.000
_cell.length_c   1.000
_cell.angle_alpha   90.00
_cell.angle_beta   90.00
_cell.angle_gamma   90.00
#
_symmetry.space_group_name_H-M   'P 1'
#
loop_
_entity.id
_entity.type
_entity.pdbx_description
1 polymer ?
#
loop_
_entity_poly.entity_id
_entity_poly.type
_entity_poly.pdbx_seq_one_letter_code
_entity_poly.pdbx_strand_id
1 'polypeptide(L)'
;MPMFQVFMHYEVNPTTWFYLSLLMVTGIFFKFRRIWSVRNLDLLLVLSLGPGLLLAAHGFHAGYVILLTFLILLLIRMLCDPMMNRRPLLEVNLSKSGLIFCCAALMVFQLAALVLTQTREGGPQNVNASLEQLLMFHLNERLLKEEADGSTVSEETLGFVGELDPQDQKDRPDRQDRSDRQKTAKTVLRHGPGMPFFTQLADCPRQWRFKHMKERELQNGAARAEEAEQDLLLVQNPLLTDPSGVPAELVREEWLQIRWTIFLAALAQIAIVTGIVLTGWAHFENFNTGIAAATLYLLLPYVAQMPSRIDHLVPAALIVWAIFSWRLPSLAGVLLGTAAALSYYPIFLLPLWCSFYWSRGLYRFLCTSLGVFLLFIVIAIPLCGGLGAFLAQSGDIFGCVGLFSRNAAGFWDIPGDSIYYYRIPVIVMYLALVFFLMFWPAQKNFGTLMSSSAVLMIGAQFCHPFQGGTYMAWFLPLVILVILRPNLEDRTAVRAVERHRRHANTSGKNA
;
A
#
# COMPACT_ATOMS: atom_id res chain seq x y z
N MET A 1 -7.59 37.40 -9.69
CA MET A 1 -7.99 35.99 -9.88
C MET A 1 -8.65 35.43 -8.60
N PRO A 2 -9.90 35.81 -8.26
CA PRO A 2 -10.56 35.31 -7.05
C PRO A 2 -11.13 33.89 -7.22
N MET A 3 -11.59 33.54 -8.43
CA MET A 3 -12.20 32.24 -8.72
C MET A 3 -11.22 31.06 -8.53
N PHE A 4 -9.96 31.21 -8.94
CA PHE A 4 -8.93 30.18 -8.76
C PHE A 4 -8.63 29.91 -7.27
N GLN A 5 -8.59 30.96 -6.44
CA GLN A 5 -8.40 30.80 -5.00
C GLN A 5 -9.56 30.05 -4.32
N VAL A 6 -10.80 30.24 -4.77
CA VAL A 6 -11.96 29.51 -4.22
C VAL A 6 -11.87 28.01 -4.53
N PHE A 7 -11.47 27.62 -5.74
CA PHE A 7 -11.32 26.20 -6.10
C PHE A 7 -10.14 25.51 -5.39
N MET A 8 -9.11 26.25 -5.00
CA MET A 8 -7.97 25.70 -4.24
C MET A 8 -8.32 25.36 -2.78
N HIS A 9 -9.47 25.81 -2.25
CA HIS A 9 -9.98 25.43 -0.92
C HIS A 9 -10.96 24.26 -0.96
N TYR A 10 -11.07 23.54 -2.09
CA TYR A 10 -11.90 22.35 -2.17
C TYR A 10 -11.28 21.21 -1.34
N GLU A 11 -11.70 21.11 -0.07
CA GLU A 11 -11.36 20.02 0.82
C GLU A 11 -12.57 19.09 1.00
N VAL A 12 -12.44 17.86 0.52
CA VAL A 12 -13.39 16.81 0.86
C VAL A 12 -12.84 16.04 2.05
N ASN A 13 -13.35 16.36 3.25
CA ASN A 13 -13.01 15.60 4.44
C ASN A 13 -13.36 14.10 4.21
N PRO A 14 -12.47 13.15 4.56
CA PRO A 14 -12.73 11.71 4.46
C PRO A 14 -14.07 11.25 5.02
N THR A 15 -14.49 11.89 6.12
CA THR A 15 -15.76 11.62 6.81
C THR A 15 -16.96 12.09 5.97
N THR A 16 -16.86 13.27 5.36
CA THR A 16 -17.89 13.79 4.45
C THR A 16 -18.05 12.89 3.24
N TRP A 17 -16.94 12.47 2.62
CA TRP A 17 -17.00 11.53 1.51
C TRP A 17 -17.64 10.21 1.93
N PHE A 18 -17.28 9.66 3.10
CA PHE A 18 -17.91 8.46 3.62
C PHE A 18 -19.45 8.57 3.71
N TYR A 19 -19.98 9.66 4.27
CA TYR A 19 -21.44 9.86 4.35
C TYR A 19 -22.08 10.00 2.97
N LEU A 20 -21.45 10.73 2.05
CA LEU A 20 -21.94 10.86 0.67
C LEU A 20 -21.94 9.51 -0.05
N SER A 21 -20.85 8.76 0.05
CA SER A 21 -20.72 7.39 -0.47
C SER A 21 -21.80 6.47 0.09
N LEU A 22 -22.02 6.49 1.41
CA LEU A 22 -23.03 5.68 2.07
C LEU A 22 -24.43 5.95 1.50
N LEU A 23 -24.80 7.24 1.39
CA LEU A 23 -26.11 7.65 0.86
C LEU A 23 -26.24 7.33 -0.63
N MET A 24 -25.24 7.65 -1.44
CA MET A 24 -25.26 7.42 -2.89
C MET A 24 -25.25 5.95 -3.25
N VAL A 25 -24.38 5.14 -2.62
CA VAL A 25 -24.33 3.70 -2.88
C VAL A 25 -25.66 3.06 -2.47
N THR A 26 -26.23 3.47 -1.34
CA THR A 26 -27.55 2.98 -0.91
C THR A 26 -28.64 3.40 -1.91
N GLY A 27 -28.72 4.67 -2.29
CA GLY A 27 -29.73 5.14 -3.24
C GLY A 27 -29.63 4.48 -4.62
N ILE A 28 -28.43 4.31 -5.15
CA ILE A 28 -28.19 3.82 -6.52
C ILE A 28 -28.26 2.28 -6.58
N PHE A 29 -27.71 1.58 -5.58
CA PHE A 29 -27.51 0.12 -5.67
C PHE A 29 -28.35 -0.69 -4.68
N PHE A 30 -28.93 -0.11 -3.64
CA PHE A 30 -29.69 -0.90 -2.64
C PHE A 30 -31.05 -1.35 -3.18
N LYS A 31 -31.46 -2.59 -2.87
CA LYS A 31 -32.78 -3.13 -3.23
C LYS A 31 -33.79 -2.88 -2.11
N PHE A 32 -34.56 -1.79 -2.21
CA PHE A 32 -35.55 -1.45 -1.18
C PHE A 32 -36.68 -2.49 -1.06
N ARG A 33 -37.13 -3.09 -2.18
CA ARG A 33 -38.18 -4.12 -2.17
C ARG A 33 -37.75 -5.45 -1.54
N ARG A 34 -36.44 -5.73 -1.43
CA ARG A 34 -35.91 -6.98 -0.87
C ARG A 34 -34.64 -6.68 -0.08
N ILE A 35 -34.85 -6.28 1.17
CA ILE A 35 -33.79 -5.86 2.09
C ILE A 35 -32.74 -6.97 2.26
N TRP A 36 -33.17 -8.20 2.54
CA TRP A 36 -32.28 -9.36 2.80
C TRP A 36 -31.76 -10.07 1.55
N SER A 37 -31.36 -9.31 0.52
CA SER A 37 -30.74 -9.90 -0.68
C SER A 37 -29.23 -10.07 -0.50
N VAL A 38 -28.65 -11.12 -1.12
CA VAL A 38 -27.18 -11.32 -1.17
C VAL A 38 -26.48 -10.08 -1.71
N ARG A 39 -27.09 -9.37 -2.67
CA ARG A 39 -26.62 -8.08 -3.15
C ARG A 39 -26.48 -7.04 -2.04
N ASN A 40 -27.56 -6.83 -1.29
CA ASN A 40 -27.54 -5.80 -0.25
C ASN A 40 -26.54 -6.17 0.84
N LEU A 41 -26.38 -7.47 1.15
CA LEU A 41 -25.31 -7.95 2.02
C LEU A 41 -23.93 -7.58 1.45
N ASP A 42 -23.67 -7.86 0.18
CA ASP A 42 -22.41 -7.52 -0.48
C ASP A 42 -22.11 -6.00 -0.42
N LEU A 43 -23.12 -5.16 -0.67
CA LEU A 43 -22.98 -3.70 -0.55
C LEU A 43 -22.70 -3.26 0.89
N LEU A 44 -23.41 -3.83 1.86
CA LEU A 44 -23.20 -3.53 3.28
C LEU A 44 -21.80 -3.95 3.73
N LEU A 45 -21.30 -5.11 3.30
CA LEU A 45 -19.96 -5.58 3.63
C LEU A 45 -18.88 -4.63 3.08
N VAL A 46 -19.00 -4.21 1.82
CA VAL A 46 -18.03 -3.28 1.22
C VAL A 46 -18.12 -1.88 1.84
N LEU A 47 -19.32 -1.38 2.13
CA LEU A 47 -19.50 -0.08 2.80
C LEU A 47 -18.99 -0.09 4.25
N SER A 48 -19.07 -1.24 4.94
CA SER A 48 -18.59 -1.40 6.32
C SER A 48 -17.07 -1.35 6.45
N LEU A 49 -16.33 -1.40 5.33
CA LEU A 49 -14.89 -1.10 5.32
C LEU A 49 -14.62 0.39 5.58
N GLY A 50 -15.56 1.28 5.24
CA GLY A 50 -15.42 2.74 5.40
C GLY A 50 -15.19 3.19 6.85
N PRO A 51 -16.05 2.82 7.83
CA PRO A 51 -15.85 3.17 9.23
C PRO A 51 -14.55 2.61 9.81
N GLY A 52 -14.18 1.38 9.45
CA GLY A 52 -12.91 0.78 9.87
C GLY A 52 -11.70 1.57 9.37
N LEU A 53 -11.75 2.04 8.11
CA LEU A 53 -10.71 2.88 7.51
C LEU A 53 -10.61 4.25 8.20
N LEU A 54 -11.75 4.88 8.49
CA LEU A 54 -11.79 6.17 9.21
C LEU A 54 -11.22 6.05 10.62
N LEU A 55 -11.58 5.01 11.37
CA LEU A 55 -11.05 4.80 12.73
C LEU A 55 -9.55 4.51 12.71
N ALA A 56 -9.09 3.69 11.77
CA ALA A 56 -7.67 3.40 11.59
C ALA A 56 -6.88 4.65 11.21
N ALA A 57 -7.43 5.53 10.36
CA ALA A 57 -6.80 6.80 9.99
C ALA A 57 -6.65 7.77 11.18
N HIS A 58 -7.47 7.64 12.23
CA HIS A 58 -7.33 8.41 13.48
C HIS A 58 -6.46 7.70 14.53
N GLY A 59 -5.82 6.58 14.18
CA GLY A 59 -4.93 5.83 15.08
C GLY A 59 -5.65 4.90 16.06
N PHE A 60 -6.96 4.69 15.92
CA PHE A 60 -7.68 3.75 16.79
C PHE A 60 -7.46 2.31 16.35
N HIS A 61 -6.86 1.49 17.22
CA HIS A 61 -6.65 0.06 16.95
C HIS A 61 -7.95 -0.69 16.60
N ALA A 62 -9.08 -0.28 17.18
CA ALA A 62 -10.41 -0.81 16.86
C ALA A 62 -10.76 -0.72 15.36
N GLY A 63 -10.23 0.28 14.64
CA GLY A 63 -10.42 0.42 13.20
C GLY A 63 -9.87 -0.78 12.43
N TYR A 64 -8.67 -1.25 12.76
CA TYR A 64 -8.07 -2.43 12.14
C TYR A 64 -8.85 -3.72 12.44
N VAL A 65 -9.36 -3.86 13.67
CA VAL A 65 -10.19 -5.01 14.07
C VAL A 65 -11.48 -5.05 13.25
N ILE A 66 -12.15 -3.91 13.09
CA ILE A 66 -13.36 -3.79 12.27
C ILE A 66 -13.05 -4.13 10.81
N LEU A 67 -11.98 -3.55 10.24
CA LEU A 67 -11.55 -3.83 8.87
C LEU A 67 -11.35 -5.33 8.64
N LEU A 68 -10.54 -5.98 9.47
CA LEU A 68 -10.24 -7.40 9.29
C LEU A 68 -11.47 -8.28 9.51
N THR A 69 -12.38 -7.91 10.42
CA THR A 69 -13.64 -8.63 10.62
C THR A 69 -14.48 -8.62 9.34
N PHE A 70 -14.70 -7.43 8.74
CA PHE A 70 -15.46 -7.34 7.50
C PHE A 70 -14.72 -7.92 6.29
N LEU A 71 -13.38 -7.92 6.30
CA LEU A 71 -12.59 -8.63 5.29
C LEU A 71 -12.71 -10.15 5.42
N ILE A 72 -12.81 -10.72 6.63
CA ILE A 72 -13.09 -12.15 6.82
C ILE A 72 -14.48 -12.48 6.25
N LEU A 73 -15.48 -11.67 6.54
CA LEU A 73 -16.84 -11.85 6.01
C LEU A 73 -16.86 -11.75 4.48
N LEU A 74 -16.15 -10.79 3.90
CA LEU A 74 -15.97 -10.67 2.45
C LEU A 74 -15.21 -11.87 1.88
N LEU A 75 -14.15 -12.35 2.52
CA LEU A 75 -13.39 -13.52 2.10
C LEU A 75 -14.28 -14.75 2.05
N ILE A 76 -15.04 -15.03 3.12
CA ILE A 76 -16.00 -16.13 3.17
C ILE A 76 -17.03 -15.96 2.04
N ARG A 77 -17.56 -14.76 1.85
CA ARG A 77 -18.54 -14.47 0.80
C ARG A 77 -17.97 -14.70 -0.60
N MET A 78 -16.72 -14.32 -0.87
CA MET A 78 -16.03 -14.58 -2.14
C MET A 78 -15.72 -16.07 -2.32
N LEU A 79 -15.49 -16.82 -1.24
CA LEU A 79 -15.26 -18.26 -1.28
C LEU A 79 -16.55 -19.06 -1.52
N CYS A 80 -17.69 -18.61 -0.97
CA CYS A 80 -19.02 -19.17 -1.24
C CYS A 80 -19.57 -18.79 -2.62
N ASP A 81 -18.92 -17.84 -3.30
CA ASP A 81 -19.39 -17.29 -4.57
C ASP A 81 -19.55 -18.33 -5.70
N PRO A 82 -18.63 -19.30 -5.90
CA PRO A 82 -18.82 -20.40 -6.85
C PRO A 82 -20.01 -21.31 -6.55
N MET A 83 -20.52 -21.34 -5.32
CA MET A 83 -21.64 -22.22 -4.92
C MET A 83 -23.01 -21.67 -5.39
N MET A 84 -23.05 -20.43 -5.88
CA MET A 84 -24.28 -19.78 -6.31
C MET A 84 -24.59 -20.07 -7.80
N ASN A 85 -25.44 -21.07 -8.06
CA ASN A 85 -25.86 -21.47 -9.41
C ASN A 85 -26.78 -20.47 -10.13
N ARG A 86 -27.48 -19.61 -9.38
CA ARG A 86 -28.40 -18.60 -9.95
C ARG A 86 -28.01 -17.20 -9.51
N ARG A 87 -27.74 -16.35 -10.51
CA ARG A 87 -27.49 -14.91 -10.32
C ARG A 87 -28.52 -14.12 -11.10
N PRO A 88 -29.45 -13.43 -10.43
CA PRO A 88 -30.30 -12.47 -11.11
C PRO A 88 -29.44 -11.31 -11.62
N LEU A 89 -29.65 -10.88 -12.86
CA LEU A 89 -29.02 -9.67 -13.40
C LEU A 89 -29.34 -8.47 -12.50
N LEU A 90 -28.32 -7.67 -12.21
CA LEU A 90 -28.44 -6.52 -11.35
C LEU A 90 -29.03 -5.32 -12.09
N GLU A 91 -30.22 -4.91 -11.66
CA GLU A 91 -30.80 -3.62 -12.02
C GLU A 91 -30.36 -2.56 -11.00
N VAL A 92 -29.78 -1.49 -11.52
CA VAL A 92 -29.38 -0.29 -10.77
C VAL A 92 -30.59 0.64 -10.73
N ASN A 93 -30.79 1.36 -9.62
CA ASN A 93 -31.94 2.26 -9.46
C ASN A 93 -31.82 3.54 -10.31
N LEU A 94 -30.62 3.82 -10.84
CA LEU A 94 -30.32 4.97 -11.67
C LEU A 94 -30.44 4.62 -13.16
N SER A 95 -30.94 5.56 -13.97
CA SER A 95 -31.00 5.39 -15.42
C SER A 95 -29.60 5.22 -16.04
N LYS A 96 -29.52 4.58 -17.20
CA LYS A 96 -28.25 4.36 -17.92
C LYS A 96 -27.48 5.66 -18.15
N SER A 97 -28.15 6.72 -18.60
CA SER A 97 -27.53 8.03 -18.84
C SER A 97 -27.06 8.68 -17.54
N GLY A 98 -27.87 8.61 -16.47
CA GLY A 98 -27.48 9.09 -15.15
C GLY A 98 -26.26 8.37 -14.59
N LEU A 99 -26.16 7.06 -14.83
CA LEU A 99 -25.03 6.24 -14.40
C LEU A 99 -23.74 6.56 -15.17
N ILE A 100 -23.81 6.76 -16.50
CA ILE A 100 -22.68 7.24 -17.30
C ILE A 100 -22.18 8.58 -16.79
N PHE A 101 -23.10 9.55 -16.62
CA PHE A 101 -22.77 10.88 -16.14
C PHE A 101 -22.13 10.83 -14.74
N CYS A 102 -22.73 10.07 -13.82
CA CYS A 102 -22.22 9.89 -12.46
C CYS A 102 -20.81 9.27 -12.47
N CYS A 103 -20.58 8.23 -13.27
CA CYS A 103 -19.26 7.61 -13.41
C CYS A 103 -18.20 8.60 -13.91
N ALA A 104 -18.53 9.39 -14.94
CA ALA A 104 -17.62 10.38 -15.52
C ALA A 104 -17.32 11.52 -14.53
N ALA A 105 -18.35 12.05 -13.87
CA ALA A 105 -18.20 13.09 -12.86
C ALA A 105 -17.35 12.61 -11.67
N LEU A 106 -17.60 11.41 -11.16
CA LEU A 106 -16.81 10.82 -10.07
C LEU A 106 -15.35 10.61 -10.47
N MET A 107 -15.08 10.19 -11.70
CA MET A 107 -13.70 10.08 -12.19
C MET A 107 -13.00 11.45 -12.14
N VAL A 108 -13.65 12.51 -12.64
CA VAL A 108 -13.09 13.86 -12.61
C VAL A 108 -12.86 14.33 -11.18
N PHE A 109 -13.81 14.12 -10.27
CA PHE A 109 -13.65 14.49 -8.86
C PHE A 109 -12.53 13.72 -8.16
N GLN A 110 -12.39 12.41 -8.42
CA GLN A 110 -11.31 11.61 -7.84
C GLN A 110 -9.93 12.02 -8.37
N LEU A 111 -9.83 12.33 -9.67
CA LEU A 111 -8.58 12.85 -10.26
C LEU A 111 -8.24 14.25 -9.73
N ALA A 112 -9.24 15.12 -9.56
CA ALA A 112 -9.04 16.42 -8.94
C ALA A 112 -8.58 16.29 -7.48
N ALA A 113 -9.22 15.39 -6.70
CA ALA A 113 -8.83 15.11 -5.33
C ALA A 113 -7.38 14.57 -5.24
N LEU A 114 -6.99 13.68 -6.17
CA LEU A 114 -5.60 13.19 -6.27
C LEU A 114 -4.60 14.35 -6.49
N VAL A 115 -4.88 15.25 -7.44
CA VAL A 115 -3.99 16.40 -7.71
C VAL A 115 -3.92 17.33 -6.50
N LEU A 116 -5.06 17.69 -5.93
CA LEU A 116 -5.14 18.62 -4.80
C LEU A 116 -4.44 18.08 -3.55
N THR A 117 -4.66 16.80 -3.21
CA THR A 117 -4.02 16.17 -2.05
C THR A 117 -2.50 16.13 -2.19
N GLN A 118 -1.99 15.66 -3.35
CA GLN A 118 -0.55 15.55 -3.57
C GLN A 118 0.17 16.89 -3.68
N THR A 119 -0.44 17.88 -4.34
CA THR A 119 0.13 19.24 -4.43
C THR A 119 0.16 19.96 -3.08
N ARG A 120 -0.80 19.66 -2.19
CA ARG A 120 -0.80 20.16 -0.81
C ARG A 120 0.28 19.48 0.03
N GLU A 121 0.34 18.15 -0.01
CA GLU A 121 1.33 17.38 0.75
C GLU A 121 2.76 17.75 0.37
N GLY A 122 3.03 18.04 -0.90
CA GLY A 122 4.35 18.44 -1.38
C GLY A 122 4.55 19.95 -1.62
N GLY A 123 3.73 20.80 -1.02
CA GLY A 123 3.88 22.25 -1.13
C GLY A 123 5.12 22.79 -0.38
N PRO A 124 5.61 24.01 -0.70
CA PRO A 124 6.84 24.58 -0.14
C PRO A 124 6.89 24.65 1.40
N GLN A 125 5.74 24.73 2.06
CA GLN A 125 5.65 24.69 3.53
C GLN A 125 6.02 23.32 4.12
N ASN A 126 5.73 22.22 3.40
CA ASN A 126 6.09 20.87 3.81
C ASN A 126 7.49 20.47 3.31
N VAL A 127 7.94 21.03 2.18
CA VAL A 127 9.35 20.98 1.74
C VAL A 127 10.26 21.48 2.86
N ASN A 128 9.90 22.60 3.51
CA ASN A 128 10.64 23.14 4.65
C ASN A 128 10.64 22.19 5.86
N ALA A 129 9.52 21.50 6.14
CA ALA A 129 9.46 20.49 7.20
C ALA A 129 10.29 19.22 6.89
N SER A 130 10.36 18.83 5.61
CA SER A 130 11.22 17.75 5.11
C SER A 130 12.70 18.13 5.19
N LEU A 131 13.03 19.39 4.90
CA LEU A 131 14.37 19.96 5.05
C LEU A 131 14.79 20.05 6.51
N GLU A 132 13.88 20.46 7.40
CA GLU A 132 14.10 20.40 8.85
C GLU A 132 14.44 18.97 9.29
N GLN A 133 13.72 17.95 8.80
CA GLN A 133 14.03 16.55 9.11
C GLN A 133 15.38 16.09 8.56
N LEU A 134 15.73 16.47 7.33
CA LEU A 134 17.02 16.15 6.70
C LEU A 134 18.18 16.84 7.42
N LEU A 135 18.03 18.11 7.78
CA LEU A 135 18.99 18.85 8.59
C LEU A 135 19.17 18.20 9.95
N MET A 136 18.08 17.85 10.64
CA MET A 136 18.14 17.15 11.92
C MET A 136 18.78 15.76 11.81
N PHE A 137 18.57 15.05 10.70
CA PHE A 137 19.25 13.78 10.43
C PHE A 137 20.77 13.97 10.26
N HIS A 138 21.19 14.94 9.45
CA HIS A 138 22.61 15.24 9.22
C HIS A 138 23.30 15.80 10.47
N LEU A 139 22.62 16.64 11.25
CA LEU A 139 23.10 17.10 12.56
C LEU A 139 23.31 15.92 13.50
N ASN A 140 22.33 15.01 13.59
CA ASN A 140 22.45 13.81 14.40
C ASN A 140 23.60 12.89 13.94
N GLU A 141 23.83 12.79 12.63
CA GLU A 141 24.96 12.04 12.08
C GLU A 141 26.32 12.70 12.40
N ARG A 142 26.40 14.04 12.38
CA ARG A 142 27.60 14.78 12.79
C ARG A 142 27.88 14.64 14.27
N LEU A 143 26.86 14.78 15.11
CA LEU A 143 26.97 14.59 16.56
C LEU A 143 27.45 13.18 16.90
N LEU A 144 26.93 12.16 16.19
CA LEU A 144 27.40 10.77 16.36
C LEU A 144 28.84 10.56 15.88
N LYS A 145 29.28 11.28 14.84
CA LYS A 145 30.68 11.26 14.38
C LYS A 145 31.62 11.97 15.36
N GLU A 146 31.24 13.13 15.89
CA GLU A 146 32.01 13.84 16.91
C GLU A 146 32.08 13.08 18.24
N GLU A 147 31.03 12.34 18.60
CA GLU A 147 31.04 11.46 19.78
C GLU A 147 31.90 10.21 19.55
N ALA A 148 32.00 9.73 18.31
CA ALA A 148 32.92 8.65 17.94
C ALA A 148 34.39 9.13 17.90
N ASP A 149 34.65 10.34 17.41
CA ASP A 149 35.99 10.95 17.28
C ASP A 149 36.48 11.54 18.62
N GLY A 150 35.57 11.97 19.49
CA GLY A 150 35.85 12.39 20.87
C GLY A 150 36.23 11.25 21.81
N SER A 151 36.17 9.99 21.35
CA SER A 151 36.71 8.84 22.09
C SER A 151 38.21 8.62 21.88
N THR A 152 38.86 9.46 21.06
CA THR A 152 40.32 9.55 20.95
C THR A 152 40.83 10.87 21.52
N VAL A 153 40.77 11.02 22.85
CA VAL A 153 41.62 12.00 23.55
C VAL A 153 42.71 11.25 24.29
N SER A 154 43.93 11.59 23.89
CA SER A 154 45.21 11.01 24.24
C SER A 154 45.39 10.80 25.75
N GLU A 155 46.04 9.69 26.08
CA GLU A 155 46.51 9.27 27.41
C GLU A 155 47.68 10.14 27.92
N GLU A 156 47.67 11.44 27.60
CA GLU A 156 48.82 12.34 27.73
C GLU A 156 48.42 13.66 28.40
N THR A 157 47.78 13.57 29.56
CA THR A 157 47.75 14.67 30.54
C THR A 157 47.59 14.11 31.96
N LEU A 158 48.49 13.19 32.33
CA LEU A 158 48.69 12.77 33.72
C LEU A 158 49.92 13.50 34.25
N GLY A 159 49.75 14.79 34.49
CA GLY A 159 50.74 15.65 35.11
C GLY A 159 50.02 16.81 35.77
N PHE A 160 50.19 16.93 37.08
CA PHE A 160 49.71 18.02 37.93
C PHE A 160 48.20 18.02 38.26
N VAL A 161 47.84 17.40 39.39
CA VAL A 161 47.31 18.08 40.60
C VAL A 161 47.58 17.16 41.79
N GLY A 162 48.19 17.72 42.84
CA GLY A 162 48.61 17.01 44.04
C GLY A 162 47.47 16.57 44.95
N GLU A 163 47.71 15.43 45.59
CA GLU A 163 47.56 15.17 47.02
C GLU A 163 46.34 15.79 47.73
N LEU A 164 45.28 14.98 47.86
CA LEU A 164 44.31 15.04 48.95
C LEU A 164 44.00 13.61 49.44
N ASP A 165 43.90 13.52 50.77
CA ASP A 165 43.84 12.41 51.73
C ASP A 165 42.89 11.21 51.38
N PRO A 166 43.19 9.96 51.81
CA PRO A 166 42.44 8.77 51.44
C PRO A 166 41.42 8.37 52.51
N GLN A 167 40.25 9.00 52.56
CA GLN A 167 39.07 8.44 53.25
C GLN A 167 37.77 8.93 52.62
N ASP A 168 37.37 8.30 51.51
CA ASP A 168 35.95 8.02 51.23
C ASP A 168 35.82 7.07 50.03
N GLN A 169 36.15 5.81 50.28
CA GLN A 169 35.94 4.71 49.33
C GLN A 169 34.89 3.77 49.91
N LYS A 170 33.63 4.15 49.78
CA LYS A 170 32.50 3.22 49.84
C LYS A 170 31.35 3.78 49.02
N ASP A 171 30.73 2.89 48.25
CA ASP A 171 29.51 3.10 47.47
C ASP A 171 29.69 3.62 46.02
N ARG A 172 30.22 2.77 45.15
CA ARG A 172 29.80 2.70 43.73
C ARG A 172 29.67 1.25 43.26
N PRO A 173 28.51 0.81 42.76
CA PRO A 173 28.38 -0.50 42.14
C PRO A 173 28.97 -0.49 40.71
N ASP A 174 29.84 -1.48 40.50
CA ASP A 174 30.17 -2.26 39.31
C ASP A 174 30.41 -1.60 37.93
N ARG A 175 31.69 -1.66 37.54
CA ARG A 175 32.25 -1.50 36.19
C ARG A 175 31.67 -2.45 35.12
N GLN A 176 30.86 -3.44 35.51
CA GLN A 176 30.25 -4.40 34.58
C GLN A 176 29.14 -3.75 33.72
N ASP A 177 28.39 -2.78 34.27
CA ASP A 177 27.25 -2.14 33.58
C ASP A 177 27.67 -1.21 32.41
N ARG A 178 28.91 -0.70 32.43
CA ARG A 178 29.45 0.09 31.29
C ARG A 178 29.83 -0.78 30.10
N SER A 179 30.34 -1.99 30.33
CA SER A 179 30.67 -2.92 29.23
C SER A 179 29.41 -3.43 28.54
N ASP A 180 28.31 -3.60 29.28
CA ASP A 180 27.04 -4.02 28.70
C ASP A 180 26.35 -2.86 27.98
N ARG A 181 26.37 -1.63 28.52
CA ARG A 181 25.85 -0.45 27.80
C ARG A 181 26.59 -0.13 26.51
N GLN A 182 27.91 -0.31 26.44
CA GLN A 182 28.66 -0.14 25.19
C GLN A 182 28.37 -1.24 24.17
N LYS A 183 28.08 -2.47 24.60
CA LYS A 183 27.61 -3.54 23.70
C LYS A 183 26.17 -3.28 23.22
N THR A 184 25.29 -2.76 24.06
CA THR A 184 23.92 -2.40 23.67
C THR A 184 23.90 -1.20 22.72
N ALA A 185 24.73 -0.17 22.95
CA ALA A 185 24.84 1.00 22.06
C ALA A 185 25.41 0.64 20.67
N LYS A 186 26.41 -0.25 20.60
CA LYS A 186 26.94 -0.77 19.32
C LYS A 186 25.97 -1.72 18.61
N THR A 187 25.03 -2.33 19.32
CA THR A 187 23.99 -3.20 18.73
C THR A 187 22.80 -2.40 18.19
N VAL A 188 22.48 -1.24 18.79
CA VAL A 188 21.38 -0.36 18.36
C VAL A 188 21.71 0.43 17.08
N LEU A 189 23.00 0.61 16.75
CA LEU A 189 23.45 1.34 15.55
C LEU A 189 23.56 0.47 14.27
N ARG A 190 23.03 -0.75 14.26
CA ARG A 190 23.15 -1.70 13.11
C ARG A 190 21.83 -2.14 12.45
N HIS A 191 20.81 -1.31 12.46
CA HIS A 191 19.63 -1.43 11.60
C HIS A 191 19.51 -0.14 10.78
N GLY A 192 19.49 -0.07 9.45
CA GLY A 192 19.42 -1.02 8.34
C GLY A 192 18.86 -0.20 7.15
N PRO A 193 19.56 -0.03 6.02
CA PRO A 193 19.07 0.76 4.89
C PRO A 193 18.11 -0.11 4.08
N GLY A 194 16.81 0.04 4.36
CA GLY A 194 15.78 -0.87 3.87
C GLY A 194 14.44 -0.17 3.64
N MET A 195 14.41 0.84 2.78
CA MET A 195 13.16 1.35 2.20
C MET A 195 13.35 1.62 0.71
N PRO A 196 12.32 1.39 -0.13
CA PRO A 196 12.33 1.83 -1.51
C PRO A 196 12.42 3.36 -1.57
N PHE A 197 13.13 3.86 -2.58
CA PHE A 197 13.55 5.25 -2.83
C PHE A 197 12.44 6.33 -2.77
N PHE A 198 11.16 5.98 -2.61
CA PHE A 198 10.03 6.91 -2.69
C PHE A 198 9.25 7.15 -1.38
N THR A 199 9.65 6.60 -0.23
CA THR A 199 8.82 6.67 1.00
C THR A 199 9.50 7.28 2.23
N GLN A 200 10.65 7.94 2.08
CA GLN A 200 11.47 8.30 3.23
C GLN A 200 11.07 9.58 4.01
N LEU A 201 9.90 10.18 3.76
CA LEU A 201 9.52 11.45 4.42
C LEU A 201 8.13 11.46 5.09
N ALA A 202 7.38 10.36 5.13
CA ALA A 202 6.11 10.33 5.83
C ALA A 202 6.06 9.16 6.83
N ASP A 203 5.68 9.47 8.06
CA ASP A 203 5.26 8.54 9.11
C ASP A 203 6.36 7.92 10.00
N CYS A 204 6.80 8.72 10.98
CA CYS A 204 7.20 8.21 12.30
C CYS A 204 6.59 9.13 13.40
N PRO A 205 6.05 8.62 14.52
CA PRO A 205 5.26 9.43 15.46
C PRO A 205 6.10 10.51 16.16
N ARG A 206 5.80 11.78 15.85
CA ARG A 206 6.50 13.00 16.28
C ARG A 206 6.58 13.23 17.80
N GLN A 207 5.86 12.49 18.65
CA GLN A 207 5.69 12.87 20.06
C GLN A 207 6.63 12.18 21.06
N TRP A 208 7.24 11.03 20.71
CA TRP A 208 8.04 10.27 21.69
C TRP A 208 9.49 10.77 21.83
N ARG A 209 10.09 11.31 20.76
CA ARG A 209 11.50 11.78 20.76
C ARG A 209 11.74 13.09 21.52
N PHE A 210 10.73 13.96 21.67
CA PHE A 210 10.90 15.26 22.33
C PHE A 210 11.02 15.18 23.85
N LYS A 211 10.46 14.13 24.48
CA LYS A 211 10.44 14.04 25.95
C LYS A 211 11.80 13.65 26.54
N HIS A 212 12.65 12.96 25.78
CA HIS A 212 13.94 12.44 26.29
C HIS A 212 15.17 13.29 25.94
N MET A 213 15.06 14.28 25.04
CA MET A 213 16.17 15.21 24.76
C MET A 213 16.28 16.31 25.81
N LYS A 214 15.16 16.82 26.32
CA LYS A 214 15.13 17.93 27.29
C LYS A 214 15.77 17.57 28.64
N GLU A 215 15.78 16.29 29.01
CA GLU A 215 16.39 15.81 30.27
C GLU A 215 17.91 15.60 30.18
N ARG A 216 18.49 15.52 28.97
CA ARG A 216 19.94 15.29 28.79
C ARG A 216 20.76 16.56 28.67
N GLU A 217 20.18 17.64 28.17
CA GLU A 217 20.88 18.93 28.07
C GLU A 217 20.96 19.69 29.41
N LEU A 218 20.09 19.36 30.37
CA LEU A 218 20.10 19.99 31.69
C LEU A 218 21.31 19.61 32.58
N GLN A 219 22.18 18.69 32.14
CA GLN A 219 23.35 18.25 32.92
C GLN A 219 24.71 18.69 32.37
N ASN A 220 24.80 19.27 31.17
CA ASN A 220 26.08 19.60 30.55
C ASN A 220 26.19 21.08 30.13
N GLY A 221 26.75 21.89 31.03
CA GLY A 221 27.67 23.00 30.71
C GLY A 221 27.11 24.21 29.94
N ALA A 222 26.92 25.31 30.68
CA ALA A 222 26.45 26.63 30.27
C ALA A 222 27.30 27.42 29.25
N ALA A 223 28.21 26.78 28.50
CA ALA A 223 28.97 27.39 27.40
C ALA A 223 28.55 26.89 26.01
N ARG A 224 27.86 25.73 25.92
CA ARG A 224 27.19 25.26 24.69
C ARG A 224 25.79 25.83 24.50
N ALA A 225 25.29 26.55 25.51
CA ALA A 225 23.94 27.08 25.51
C ALA A 225 23.76 28.22 24.50
N GLU A 226 24.75 29.08 24.22
CA GLU A 226 24.58 30.16 23.23
C GLU A 226 24.56 29.64 21.78
N GLU A 227 25.45 28.70 21.43
CA GLU A 227 25.50 28.10 20.09
C GLU A 227 24.31 27.16 19.85
N ALA A 228 23.94 26.37 20.87
CA ALA A 228 22.73 25.55 20.82
C ALA A 228 21.46 26.41 20.86
N GLU A 229 21.42 27.56 21.55
CA GLU A 229 20.26 28.47 21.53
C GLU A 229 20.14 29.16 20.18
N GLN A 230 21.24 29.43 19.49
CA GLN A 230 21.24 29.99 18.13
C GLN A 230 20.80 28.95 17.09
N ASP A 231 21.25 27.69 17.21
CA ASP A 231 20.76 26.57 16.40
C ASP A 231 19.32 26.18 16.74
N LEU A 232 18.91 26.27 18.00
CA LEU A 232 17.54 26.02 18.46
C LEU A 232 16.60 27.15 18.06
N LEU A 233 17.06 28.40 17.97
CA LEU A 233 16.32 29.54 17.42
C LEU A 233 16.12 29.41 15.90
N LEU A 234 17.11 28.87 15.18
CA LEU A 234 17.00 28.49 13.76
C LEU A 234 16.02 27.33 13.54
N VAL A 235 15.98 26.36 14.47
CA VAL A 235 15.04 25.22 14.45
C VAL A 235 13.63 25.60 14.94
N GLN A 236 13.48 26.59 15.83
CA GLN A 236 12.19 27.00 16.40
C GLN A 236 11.46 28.07 15.57
N ASN A 237 12.13 28.77 14.66
CA ASN A 237 11.50 29.79 13.80
C ASN A 237 11.84 29.59 12.31
N PRO A 238 11.12 28.69 11.61
CA PRO A 238 11.28 28.48 10.16
C PRO A 238 10.83 29.70 9.32
N LEU A 239 10.15 30.67 9.96
CA LEU A 239 9.74 31.92 9.35
C LEU A 239 10.88 32.95 9.23
N LEU A 240 12.06 32.67 9.81
CA LEU A 240 13.26 33.51 9.69
C LEU A 240 14.22 33.06 8.59
N THR A 241 14.05 31.84 8.04
CA THR A 241 14.69 31.47 6.78
C THR A 241 13.87 32.02 5.63
N ASP A 242 14.39 33.06 4.98
CA ASP A 242 13.92 33.53 3.68
C ASP A 242 13.69 32.29 2.76
N PRO A 243 12.49 32.11 2.16
CA PRO A 243 12.22 31.02 1.23
C PRO A 243 13.20 30.97 0.03
N SER A 244 14.07 31.97 -0.13
CA SER A 244 15.19 31.99 -1.08
C SER A 244 16.38 31.09 -0.72
N GLY A 245 16.47 30.58 0.52
CA GLY A 245 17.61 29.79 1.00
C GLY A 245 17.61 28.30 0.65
N VAL A 246 16.48 27.75 0.20
CA VAL A 246 16.41 26.35 -0.25
C VAL A 246 16.99 26.23 -1.66
N PRO A 247 17.97 25.35 -1.92
CA PRO A 247 18.49 25.12 -3.27
C PRO A 247 17.35 24.85 -4.25
N ALA A 248 17.25 25.68 -5.30
CA ALA A 248 16.17 25.57 -6.30
C ALA A 248 16.13 24.19 -7.00
N GLU A 249 17.22 23.43 -6.92
CA GLU A 249 17.34 22.05 -7.41
C GLU A 249 16.54 21.05 -6.55
N LEU A 250 16.62 21.12 -5.22
CA LEU A 250 15.85 20.25 -4.32
C LEU A 250 14.35 20.47 -4.47
N VAL A 251 13.93 21.74 -4.53
CA VAL A 251 12.54 22.11 -4.79
C VAL A 251 12.07 21.55 -6.14
N ARG A 252 12.91 21.64 -7.18
CA ARG A 252 12.60 21.10 -8.51
C ARG A 252 12.45 19.58 -8.48
N GLU A 253 13.33 18.85 -7.82
CA GLU A 253 13.26 17.39 -7.72
C GLU A 253 11.99 16.94 -6.98
N GLU A 254 11.63 17.59 -5.88
CA GLU A 254 10.40 17.27 -5.15
C GLU A 254 9.14 17.52 -6.00
N TRP A 255 9.07 18.66 -6.70
CA TRP A 255 7.99 18.92 -7.64
C TRP A 255 7.94 17.93 -8.80
N LEU A 256 9.09 17.45 -9.29
CA LEU A 256 9.14 16.39 -10.30
C LEU A 256 8.59 15.07 -9.75
N GLN A 257 8.97 14.68 -8.53
CA GLN A 257 8.44 13.49 -7.87
C GLN A 257 6.92 13.56 -7.69
N ILE A 258 6.39 14.68 -7.19
CA ILE A 258 4.94 14.89 -7.02
C ILE A 258 4.21 14.75 -8.36
N ARG A 259 4.74 15.39 -9.41
CA ARG A 259 4.14 15.32 -10.76
C ARG A 259 4.12 13.89 -11.30
N TRP A 260 5.20 13.13 -11.10
CA TRP A 260 5.27 11.73 -11.49
C TRP A 260 4.29 10.86 -10.71
N THR A 261 4.18 11.05 -9.40
CA THR A 261 3.21 10.34 -8.55
C THR A 261 1.77 10.61 -9.00
N ILE A 262 1.42 11.87 -9.21
CA ILE A 262 0.10 12.27 -9.73
C ILE A 262 -0.17 11.60 -11.10
N PHE A 263 0.80 11.68 -12.02
CA PHE A 263 0.66 11.12 -13.35
C PHE A 263 0.43 9.60 -13.32
N LEU A 264 1.26 8.87 -12.58
CA LEU A 264 1.16 7.41 -12.46
C LEU A 264 -0.12 6.99 -11.74
N ALA A 265 -0.49 7.67 -10.65
CA ALA A 265 -1.72 7.38 -9.92
C ALA A 265 -2.96 7.66 -10.79
N ALA A 266 -2.98 8.78 -11.51
CA ALA A 266 -4.07 9.11 -12.43
C ALA A 266 -4.19 8.07 -13.55
N LEU A 267 -3.07 7.68 -14.16
CA LEU A 267 -3.04 6.65 -15.21
C LEU A 267 -3.55 5.31 -14.68
N ALA A 268 -3.10 4.89 -13.50
CA ALA A 268 -3.55 3.64 -12.87
C ALA A 268 -5.04 3.67 -12.53
N GLN A 269 -5.56 4.78 -12.01
CA GLN A 269 -6.99 4.94 -11.69
C GLN A 269 -7.85 4.88 -12.95
N ILE A 270 -7.44 5.56 -14.03
CA ILE A 270 -8.10 5.49 -15.34
C ILE A 270 -8.06 4.06 -15.87
N ALA A 271 -6.90 3.38 -15.76
CA ALA A 271 -6.74 2.00 -16.19
C ALA A 271 -7.65 1.03 -15.40
N ILE A 272 -7.82 1.20 -14.09
CA ILE A 272 -8.73 0.39 -13.28
C ILE A 272 -10.17 0.56 -13.73
N VAL A 273 -10.65 1.81 -13.83
CA VAL A 273 -12.05 2.09 -14.19
C VAL A 273 -12.34 1.63 -15.61
N THR A 274 -11.47 1.93 -16.57
CA THR A 274 -11.64 1.46 -17.96
C THR A 274 -11.60 -0.06 -18.02
N GLY A 275 -10.70 -0.73 -17.31
CA GLY A 275 -10.63 -2.18 -17.23
C GLY A 275 -11.90 -2.81 -16.65
N ILE A 276 -12.51 -2.20 -15.63
CA ILE A 276 -13.80 -2.63 -15.06
C ILE A 276 -14.92 -2.48 -16.11
N VAL A 277 -15.04 -1.31 -16.75
CA VAL A 277 -16.09 -1.05 -17.76
C VAL A 277 -15.95 -1.99 -18.95
N LEU A 278 -14.72 -2.15 -19.47
CA LEU A 278 -14.44 -3.04 -20.59
C LEU A 278 -14.67 -4.51 -20.23
N THR A 279 -14.43 -4.92 -18.98
CA THR A 279 -14.78 -6.28 -18.51
C THR A 279 -16.29 -6.49 -18.52
N GLY A 280 -17.07 -5.52 -18.03
CA GLY A 280 -18.53 -5.60 -18.10
C GLY A 280 -19.06 -5.62 -19.54
N TRP A 281 -18.47 -4.83 -20.43
CA TRP A 281 -18.86 -4.83 -21.85
C TRP A 281 -18.48 -6.11 -22.58
N ALA A 282 -17.20 -6.51 -22.52
CA ALA A 282 -16.65 -7.58 -23.36
C ALA A 282 -16.85 -8.99 -22.79
N HIS A 283 -16.99 -9.14 -21.47
CA HIS A 283 -17.10 -10.44 -20.81
C HIS A 283 -18.45 -10.66 -20.13
N PHE A 284 -19.07 -9.62 -19.57
CA PHE A 284 -20.42 -9.74 -19.02
C PHE A 284 -21.52 -9.47 -20.07
N GLU A 285 -21.14 -9.04 -21.28
CA GLU A 285 -22.05 -8.68 -22.38
C GLU A 285 -23.10 -7.63 -21.96
N ASN A 286 -22.78 -6.83 -20.94
CA ASN A 286 -23.64 -5.81 -20.40
C ASN A 286 -22.83 -4.57 -20.00
N PHE A 287 -22.85 -3.58 -20.89
CA PHE A 287 -22.19 -2.30 -20.68
C PHE A 287 -22.70 -1.58 -19.41
N ASN A 288 -23.99 -1.69 -19.11
CA ASN A 288 -24.58 -1.04 -17.93
C ASN A 288 -24.00 -1.64 -16.65
N THR A 289 -23.78 -2.95 -16.59
CA THR A 289 -23.13 -3.62 -15.45
C THR A 289 -21.67 -3.17 -15.31
N GLY A 290 -20.95 -2.98 -16.41
CA GLY A 290 -19.58 -2.47 -16.40
C GLY A 290 -19.49 -1.05 -15.82
N ILE A 291 -20.35 -0.15 -16.28
CA ILE A 291 -20.42 1.22 -15.71
C ILE A 291 -20.88 1.17 -14.26
N ALA A 292 -21.89 0.37 -13.92
CA ALA A 292 -22.35 0.21 -12.54
C ALA A 292 -21.22 -0.19 -11.59
N ALA A 293 -20.36 -1.12 -12.03
CA ALA A 293 -19.18 -1.54 -11.29
C ALA A 293 -18.15 -0.42 -11.13
N ALA A 294 -17.87 0.31 -12.20
CA ALA A 294 -16.94 1.44 -12.15
C ALA A 294 -17.45 2.58 -11.27
N THR A 295 -18.75 2.90 -11.34
CA THR A 295 -19.40 3.89 -10.47
C THR A 295 -19.34 3.44 -9.01
N LEU A 296 -19.65 2.18 -8.72
CA LEU A 296 -19.56 1.66 -7.36
C LEU A 296 -18.13 1.77 -6.82
N TYR A 297 -17.12 1.38 -7.60
CA TYR A 297 -15.70 1.51 -7.25
C TYR A 297 -15.34 2.96 -6.89
N LEU A 298 -15.64 3.90 -7.77
CA LEU A 298 -15.32 5.32 -7.58
C LEU A 298 -16.04 5.96 -6.40
N LEU A 299 -17.21 5.42 -6.02
CA LEU A 299 -17.95 5.87 -4.84
C LEU A 299 -17.36 5.33 -3.54
N LEU A 300 -16.52 4.29 -3.53
CA LEU A 300 -16.09 3.70 -2.26
C LEU A 300 -15.21 4.65 -1.45
N PRO A 301 -15.40 4.70 -0.11
CA PRO A 301 -14.63 5.59 0.76
C PRO A 301 -13.11 5.45 0.61
N TYR A 302 -12.64 4.21 0.40
CA TYR A 302 -11.24 3.90 0.19
C TYR A 302 -10.60 4.70 -0.96
N VAL A 303 -11.30 4.83 -2.09
CA VAL A 303 -10.74 5.47 -3.31
C VAL A 303 -10.47 6.96 -3.11
N ALA A 304 -11.29 7.63 -2.30
CA ALA A 304 -11.07 9.03 -1.96
C ALA A 304 -10.05 9.25 -0.84
N GLN A 305 -9.89 8.27 0.07
CA GLN A 305 -8.99 8.40 1.22
C GLN A 305 -7.53 8.10 0.88
N MET A 306 -7.28 7.18 -0.05
CA MET A 306 -5.91 6.76 -0.42
C MET A 306 -5.67 6.88 -1.93
N PRO A 307 -5.86 8.07 -2.54
CA PRO A 307 -5.81 8.22 -4.00
C PRO A 307 -4.39 8.04 -4.59
N SER A 308 -3.34 8.27 -3.80
CA SER A 308 -1.95 8.38 -4.28
C SER A 308 -1.03 7.21 -3.90
N ARG A 309 -1.56 6.13 -3.30
CA ARG A 309 -0.77 4.93 -2.95
C ARG A 309 -0.46 4.09 -4.19
N ILE A 310 0.52 4.54 -4.98
CA ILE A 310 0.95 3.95 -6.26
C ILE A 310 1.43 2.50 -6.12
N ASP A 311 1.98 2.16 -4.94
CA ASP A 311 2.44 0.85 -4.50
C ASP A 311 1.33 -0.21 -4.50
N HIS A 312 0.06 0.20 -4.44
CA HIS A 312 -1.09 -0.71 -4.56
C HIS A 312 -1.92 -0.46 -5.81
N LEU A 313 -1.98 0.79 -6.28
CA LEU A 313 -2.85 1.18 -7.39
C LEU A 313 -2.34 0.66 -8.75
N VAL A 314 -1.03 0.70 -8.99
CA VAL A 314 -0.45 0.19 -10.25
C VAL A 314 -0.63 -1.33 -10.38
N PRO A 315 -0.30 -2.17 -9.36
CA PRO A 315 -0.63 -3.59 -9.39
C PRO A 315 -2.12 -3.87 -9.57
N ALA A 316 -3.00 -3.09 -8.92
CA ALA A 316 -4.44 -3.22 -9.08
C ALA A 316 -4.87 -3.04 -10.54
N ALA A 317 -4.35 -2.01 -11.22
CA ALA A 317 -4.59 -1.78 -12.64
C ALA A 317 -4.13 -2.98 -13.48
N LEU A 318 -2.91 -3.48 -13.24
CA LEU A 318 -2.36 -4.64 -13.95
C LEU A 318 -3.21 -5.90 -13.75
N ILE A 319 -3.68 -6.16 -12.52
CA ILE A 319 -4.54 -7.31 -12.20
C ILE A 319 -5.90 -7.18 -12.90
N VAL A 320 -6.53 -6.00 -12.89
CA VAL A 320 -7.79 -5.76 -13.60
C VAL A 320 -7.62 -5.97 -15.10
N TRP A 321 -6.52 -5.49 -15.69
CA TRP A 321 -6.23 -5.71 -17.11
C TRP A 321 -5.86 -7.17 -17.42
N ALA A 322 -5.27 -7.91 -16.47
CA ALA A 322 -5.06 -9.34 -16.59
C ALA A 322 -6.41 -10.08 -16.62
N ILE A 323 -7.36 -9.69 -15.77
CA ILE A 323 -8.74 -10.21 -15.79
C ILE A 323 -9.43 -9.87 -17.11
N PHE A 324 -9.30 -8.64 -17.60
CA PHE A 324 -9.85 -8.26 -18.91
C PHE A 324 -9.23 -9.08 -20.04
N SER A 325 -7.92 -9.35 -19.99
CA SER A 325 -7.19 -10.10 -21.02
C SER A 325 -7.13 -11.61 -20.77
N TRP A 326 -7.99 -12.18 -19.92
CA TRP A 326 -7.96 -13.60 -19.52
C TRP A 326 -8.02 -14.60 -20.70
N ARG A 327 -8.49 -14.20 -21.88
CA ARG A 327 -8.50 -15.05 -23.08
C ARG A 327 -7.12 -15.17 -23.75
N LEU A 328 -6.18 -14.31 -23.36
CA LEU A 328 -4.83 -14.16 -23.91
C LEU A 328 -3.80 -14.54 -22.83
N PRO A 329 -3.43 -15.83 -22.71
CA PRO A 329 -2.57 -16.30 -21.63
C PRO A 329 -1.20 -15.59 -21.59
N SER A 330 -0.64 -15.26 -22.77
CA SER A 330 0.61 -14.50 -22.84
C SER A 330 0.49 -13.11 -22.22
N LEU A 331 -0.55 -12.35 -22.56
CA LEU A 331 -0.76 -10.99 -22.06
C LEU A 331 -1.12 -10.99 -20.57
N ALA A 332 -1.98 -11.91 -20.13
CA ALA A 332 -2.28 -12.10 -18.72
C ALA A 332 -1.02 -12.44 -17.92
N GLY A 333 -0.14 -13.29 -18.47
CA GLY A 333 1.15 -13.61 -17.85
C GLY A 333 2.09 -12.42 -17.76
N VAL A 334 2.21 -11.59 -18.81
CA VAL A 334 2.99 -10.34 -18.76
C VAL A 334 2.47 -9.43 -17.65
N LEU A 335 1.16 -9.17 -17.62
CA LEU A 335 0.54 -8.26 -16.65
C LEU A 335 0.69 -8.73 -15.20
N LEU A 336 0.45 -10.02 -14.93
CA LEU A 336 0.62 -10.58 -13.58
C LEU A 336 2.09 -10.73 -13.19
N GLY A 337 2.99 -11.03 -14.12
CA GLY A 337 4.43 -11.05 -13.90
C GLY A 337 4.95 -9.67 -13.49
N THR A 338 4.55 -8.62 -14.21
CA THR A 338 4.84 -7.22 -13.83
C THR A 338 4.24 -6.87 -12.47
N ALA A 339 2.97 -7.21 -12.22
CA ALA A 339 2.32 -6.91 -10.93
C ALA A 339 3.03 -7.61 -9.75
N ALA A 340 3.46 -8.85 -9.94
CA ALA A 340 4.24 -9.60 -8.95
C ALA A 340 5.63 -8.99 -8.74
N ALA A 341 6.28 -8.47 -9.79
CA ALA A 341 7.57 -7.79 -9.67
C ALA A 341 7.47 -6.46 -8.90
N LEU A 342 6.37 -5.72 -9.07
CA LEU A 342 6.19 -4.41 -8.44
C LEU A 342 5.78 -4.47 -6.97
N SER A 343 4.87 -5.38 -6.59
CA SER A 343 4.30 -5.40 -5.22
C SER A 343 4.19 -6.80 -4.61
N TYR A 344 4.93 -7.79 -5.12
CA TYR A 344 5.07 -9.18 -4.66
C TYR A 344 3.81 -10.01 -4.41
N TYR A 345 2.79 -9.56 -3.69
CA TYR A 345 1.57 -10.31 -3.39
C TYR A 345 0.87 -10.91 -4.61
N PRO A 346 0.85 -10.25 -5.79
CA PRO A 346 0.28 -10.86 -7.00
C PRO A 346 0.98 -12.16 -7.42
N ILE A 347 2.18 -12.47 -6.90
CA ILE A 347 2.85 -13.76 -7.11
C ILE A 347 1.98 -14.93 -6.62
N PHE A 348 1.19 -14.73 -5.56
CA PHE A 348 0.31 -15.76 -5.00
C PHE A 348 -0.91 -16.04 -5.90
N LEU A 349 -1.16 -15.20 -6.92
CA LEU A 349 -2.14 -15.50 -7.97
C LEU A 349 -1.60 -16.51 -8.98
N LEU A 350 -0.28 -16.61 -9.17
CA LEU A 350 0.28 -17.46 -10.22
C LEU A 350 -0.13 -18.94 -10.12
N PRO A 351 -0.14 -19.60 -8.94
CA PRO A 351 -0.61 -20.99 -8.82
C PRO A 351 -2.07 -21.17 -9.28
N LEU A 352 -2.95 -20.25 -8.88
CA LEU A 352 -4.36 -20.26 -9.26
C LEU A 352 -4.54 -20.09 -10.78
N TRP A 353 -3.80 -19.15 -11.38
CA TRP A 353 -3.87 -18.87 -12.82
C TRP A 353 -3.23 -19.98 -13.67
N CYS A 354 -2.15 -20.59 -13.20
CA CYS A 354 -1.59 -21.80 -13.79
C CYS A 354 -2.61 -22.94 -13.81
N SER A 355 -3.35 -23.14 -12.72
CA SER A 355 -4.43 -24.14 -12.67
C SER A 355 -5.57 -23.82 -13.65
N PHE A 356 -5.95 -22.55 -13.79
CA PHE A 356 -6.95 -22.12 -14.76
C PHE A 356 -6.53 -22.40 -16.22
N TYR A 357 -5.26 -22.16 -16.57
CA TYR A 357 -4.72 -22.42 -17.90
C TYR A 357 -4.14 -23.83 -18.08
N TRP A 358 -4.25 -24.71 -17.07
CA TRP A 358 -3.65 -26.04 -17.05
C TRP A 358 -3.96 -26.83 -18.32
N SER A 359 -5.23 -26.81 -18.72
CA SER A 359 -5.70 -27.53 -19.91
C SER A 359 -5.19 -26.90 -21.22
N ARG A 360 -5.13 -25.56 -21.30
CA ARG A 360 -4.70 -24.82 -22.50
C ARG A 360 -4.16 -23.44 -22.14
N GLY A 361 -2.94 -23.17 -22.61
CA GLY A 361 -2.28 -21.88 -22.46
C GLY A 361 -1.29 -21.80 -21.29
N LEU A 362 -1.15 -22.86 -20.49
CA LEU A 362 -0.23 -22.92 -19.34
C LEU A 362 1.18 -22.45 -19.68
N TYR A 363 1.83 -23.07 -20.66
CA TYR A 363 3.21 -22.71 -21.03
C TYR A 363 3.35 -21.26 -21.47
N ARG A 364 2.37 -20.73 -22.22
CA ARG A 364 2.40 -19.33 -22.68
C ARG A 364 2.30 -18.37 -21.51
N PHE A 365 1.38 -18.64 -20.59
CA PHE A 365 1.19 -17.86 -19.37
C PHE A 365 2.41 -17.93 -18.46
N LEU A 366 2.94 -19.14 -18.21
CA LEU A 366 4.06 -19.37 -17.31
C LEU A 366 5.35 -18.75 -17.86
N CYS A 367 5.66 -18.94 -19.15
CA CYS A 367 6.85 -18.35 -19.75
C CYS A 367 6.82 -16.82 -19.74
N THR A 368 5.66 -16.19 -20.02
CA THR A 368 5.60 -14.73 -20.00
C THR A 368 5.59 -14.16 -18.59
N SER A 369 4.88 -14.78 -17.64
CA SER A 369 4.89 -14.33 -16.24
C SER A 369 6.26 -14.45 -15.59
N LEU A 370 6.91 -15.61 -15.70
CA LEU A 370 8.26 -15.82 -15.17
C LEU A 370 9.29 -15.00 -15.94
N GLY A 371 9.19 -14.92 -17.27
CA GLY A 371 10.12 -14.15 -18.09
C GLY A 371 10.13 -12.66 -17.75
N VAL A 372 8.96 -12.04 -17.57
CA VAL A 372 8.86 -10.62 -17.18
C VAL A 372 9.32 -10.40 -15.74
N PHE A 373 8.97 -11.31 -14.82
CA PHE A 373 9.42 -11.23 -13.43
C PHE A 373 10.96 -11.32 -13.34
N LEU A 374 11.58 -12.26 -14.05
CA LEU A 374 13.03 -12.40 -14.11
C LEU A 374 13.70 -11.20 -14.79
N LEU A 375 13.10 -10.67 -15.86
CA LEU A 375 13.60 -9.44 -16.51
C LEU A 375 13.63 -8.27 -15.52
N PHE A 376 12.60 -8.10 -14.70
CA PHE A 376 12.57 -7.08 -13.66
C PHE A 376 13.69 -7.28 -12.63
N ILE A 377 13.94 -8.51 -12.19
CA ILE A 377 15.04 -8.82 -11.27
C ILE A 377 16.39 -8.44 -11.90
N VAL A 378 16.62 -8.83 -13.16
CA VAL A 378 17.86 -8.52 -13.88
C VAL A 378 18.08 -7.02 -14.02
N ILE A 379 17.01 -6.25 -14.26
CA ILE A 379 17.07 -4.78 -14.32
C ILE A 379 17.28 -4.16 -12.92
N ALA A 380 16.64 -4.71 -11.89
CA ALA A 380 16.70 -4.16 -10.53
C ALA A 380 18.07 -4.33 -9.86
N ILE A 381 18.77 -5.45 -10.10
CA ILE A 381 20.08 -5.74 -9.50
C ILE A 381 21.10 -4.61 -9.69
N PRO A 382 21.40 -4.13 -10.92
CA PRO A 382 22.34 -3.03 -11.10
C PRO A 382 21.81 -1.71 -10.55
N LEU A 383 20.49 -1.46 -10.60
CA LEU A 383 19.88 -0.26 -10.02
C LEU A 383 20.04 -0.18 -8.50
N CYS A 384 20.03 -1.32 -7.81
CA CYS A 384 20.28 -1.42 -6.37
C CYS A 384 21.78 -1.38 -6.00
N GLY A 385 22.70 -1.28 -6.97
CA GLY A 385 24.13 -1.32 -6.70
C GLY A 385 24.73 -2.72 -6.57
N GLY A 386 24.06 -3.75 -7.09
CA GLY A 386 24.55 -5.12 -7.18
C GLY A 386 23.70 -6.15 -6.42
N LEU A 387 24.02 -7.43 -6.59
CA LEU A 387 23.21 -8.55 -6.07
C LEU A 387 23.07 -8.53 -4.54
N GLY A 388 24.13 -8.19 -3.80
CA GLY A 388 24.10 -8.15 -2.34
C GLY A 388 23.15 -7.08 -1.79
N ALA A 389 23.20 -5.88 -2.36
CA ALA A 389 22.31 -4.78 -1.99
C ALA A 389 20.87 -5.05 -2.42
N PHE A 390 20.67 -5.61 -3.63
CA PHE A 390 19.37 -6.09 -4.07
C PHE A 390 18.81 -7.15 -3.11
N LEU A 391 19.60 -8.15 -2.72
CA LEU A 391 19.13 -9.21 -1.80
C LEU A 391 18.77 -8.65 -0.43
N ALA A 392 19.58 -7.75 0.12
CA ALA A 392 19.29 -7.07 1.39
C ALA A 392 17.97 -6.28 1.31
N GLN A 393 17.84 -5.42 0.29
CA GLN A 393 16.65 -4.59 0.10
C GLN A 393 15.40 -5.44 -0.25
N SER A 394 15.58 -6.52 -1.00
CA SER A 394 14.52 -7.50 -1.30
C SER A 394 14.10 -8.26 -0.04
N GLY A 395 15.01 -8.55 0.90
CA GLY A 395 14.66 -9.18 2.18
C GLY A 395 13.72 -8.31 3.01
N ASP A 396 13.92 -7.00 2.95
CA ASP A 396 13.06 -5.99 3.59
C ASP A 396 11.74 -5.81 2.82
N ILE A 397 11.76 -5.82 1.47
CA ILE A 397 10.59 -5.63 0.60
C ILE A 397 9.67 -6.87 0.51
N PHE A 398 10.23 -8.07 0.33
CA PHE A 398 9.48 -9.32 0.15
C PHE A 398 9.06 -9.97 1.49
N GLY A 399 9.33 -9.30 2.61
CA GLY A 399 8.79 -9.70 3.89
C GLY A 399 9.29 -11.04 4.43
N CYS A 400 10.31 -11.70 3.87
CA CYS A 400 10.92 -12.82 4.61
C CYS A 400 11.54 -12.35 5.94
N VAL A 401 11.96 -11.09 6.01
CA VAL A 401 12.36 -10.41 7.25
C VAL A 401 11.17 -9.71 7.92
N GLY A 402 10.23 -9.16 7.14
CA GLY A 402 9.05 -8.43 7.63
C GLY A 402 7.90 -9.30 8.21
N LEU A 403 7.59 -10.45 7.62
CA LEU A 403 6.58 -11.42 8.08
C LEU A 403 6.92 -11.94 9.48
N PHE A 404 8.21 -12.04 9.79
CA PHE A 404 8.74 -12.43 11.10
C PHE A 404 9.34 -11.24 11.87
N SER A 405 9.10 -10.00 11.42
CA SER A 405 9.56 -8.80 12.12
C SER A 405 8.89 -8.72 13.49
N ARG A 406 9.70 -8.47 14.52
CA ARG A 406 9.22 -8.20 15.88
C ARG A 406 8.40 -6.91 15.92
N ASN A 407 8.74 -5.94 15.07
CA ASN A 407 8.02 -4.68 14.96
C ASN A 407 6.87 -4.82 13.96
N ALA A 408 5.70 -4.31 14.33
CA ALA A 408 4.52 -4.23 13.50
C ALA A 408 3.71 -2.97 13.79
N ALA A 409 2.82 -2.62 12.87
CA ALA A 409 1.91 -1.51 13.01
C ALA A 409 0.51 -1.91 12.52
N GLY A 410 -0.54 -1.38 13.13
CA GLY A 410 -1.92 -1.71 12.76
C GLY A 410 -2.48 -2.88 13.56
N PHE A 411 -3.17 -3.83 12.93
CA PHE A 411 -3.81 -4.94 13.67
C PHE A 411 -2.86 -5.78 14.53
N TRP A 412 -1.62 -5.92 14.08
CA TRP A 412 -0.61 -6.72 14.76
C TRP A 412 0.20 -5.93 15.80
N ASP A 413 -0.16 -4.67 16.04
CA ASP A 413 0.40 -3.78 17.06
C ASP A 413 -0.34 -3.96 18.39
N ILE A 414 -0.16 -5.15 18.98
CA ILE A 414 -0.76 -5.50 20.27
C ILE A 414 0.37 -5.51 21.30
N PRO A 415 0.19 -4.90 22.50
CA PRO A 415 1.23 -4.87 23.53
C PRO A 415 1.65 -6.28 23.97
N GLY A 416 2.93 -6.62 23.78
CA GLY A 416 3.53 -7.86 24.28
C GLY A 416 4.56 -8.49 23.34
N ASP A 417 5.74 -8.83 23.88
CA ASP A 417 6.89 -9.33 23.10
C ASP A 417 6.66 -10.68 22.40
N SER A 418 5.65 -11.46 22.80
CA SER A 418 5.39 -12.81 22.29
C SER A 418 4.36 -12.89 21.17
N ILE A 419 3.78 -11.77 20.72
CA ILE A 419 2.60 -11.80 19.85
C ILE A 419 2.93 -12.06 18.37
N TYR A 420 4.18 -11.86 17.96
CA TYR A 420 4.60 -12.11 16.58
C TYR A 420 4.44 -13.59 16.15
N TYR A 421 4.48 -14.54 17.08
CA TYR A 421 4.24 -15.96 16.79
C TYR A 421 2.82 -16.26 16.29
N TYR A 422 1.81 -15.47 16.66
CA TYR A 422 0.43 -15.66 16.20
C TYR A 422 0.22 -15.35 14.72
N ARG A 423 1.18 -14.70 14.05
CA ARG A 423 1.14 -14.47 12.59
C ARG A 423 1.45 -15.74 11.80
N ILE A 424 2.27 -16.64 12.36
CA ILE A 424 2.73 -17.84 11.66
C ILE A 424 1.55 -18.74 11.27
N PRO A 425 0.60 -19.08 12.18
CA PRO A 425 -0.59 -19.84 11.79
C PRO A 425 -1.42 -19.16 10.69
N VAL A 426 -1.53 -17.83 10.70
CA VAL A 426 -2.29 -17.07 9.68
C VAL A 426 -1.62 -17.16 8.32
N ILE A 427 -0.29 -17.02 8.27
CA ILE A 427 0.50 -17.17 7.03
C ILE A 427 0.38 -18.61 6.52
N VAL A 428 0.51 -19.62 7.40
CA VAL A 428 0.36 -21.03 7.03
C VAL A 428 -1.04 -21.30 6.47
N MET A 429 -2.08 -20.75 7.09
CA MET A 429 -3.46 -20.86 6.61
C MET A 429 -3.64 -20.17 5.25
N TYR A 430 -3.01 -19.02 5.03
CA TYR A 430 -3.03 -18.34 3.74
C TYR A 430 -2.33 -19.15 2.64
N LEU A 431 -1.14 -19.71 2.92
CA LEU A 431 -0.45 -20.58 1.97
C LEU A 431 -1.23 -21.86 1.68
N ALA A 432 -1.87 -22.44 2.70
CA ALA A 432 -2.78 -23.57 2.54
C ALA A 432 -3.99 -23.19 1.67
N LEU A 433 -4.52 -21.97 1.80
CA LEU A 433 -5.60 -21.44 0.95
C LEU A 433 -5.15 -21.26 -0.51
N VAL A 434 -3.94 -20.73 -0.75
CA VAL A 434 -3.33 -20.64 -2.10
C VAL A 434 -3.22 -22.03 -2.72
N PHE A 435 -2.68 -23.00 -1.97
CA PHE A 435 -2.56 -24.38 -2.42
C PHE A 435 -3.93 -25.02 -2.67
N PHE A 436 -4.89 -24.81 -1.77
CA PHE A 436 -6.25 -25.31 -1.93
C PHE A 436 -6.91 -24.79 -3.20
N LEU A 437 -6.84 -23.47 -3.45
CA LEU A 437 -7.44 -22.85 -4.64
C LEU A 437 -6.70 -23.17 -5.94
N MET A 438 -5.44 -23.60 -5.85
CA MET A 438 -4.71 -24.18 -6.98
C MET A 438 -5.40 -25.45 -7.46
N PHE A 439 -5.86 -26.35 -6.58
CA PHE A 439 -6.49 -27.61 -7.00
C PHE A 439 -8.02 -27.51 -7.11
N TRP A 440 -8.66 -26.73 -6.24
CA TRP A 440 -10.11 -26.62 -6.14
C TRP A 440 -10.62 -25.23 -6.56
N PRO A 441 -11.74 -25.13 -7.32
CA PRO A 441 -12.47 -26.20 -7.99
C PRO A 441 -11.64 -26.82 -9.13
N ALA A 442 -11.87 -28.11 -9.42
CA ALA A 442 -11.12 -28.82 -10.48
C ALA A 442 -11.38 -28.22 -11.88
N GLN A 443 -12.62 -27.81 -12.15
CA GLN A 443 -12.98 -27.08 -13.37
C GLN A 443 -13.18 -25.60 -13.03
N LYS A 444 -12.22 -24.76 -13.44
CA LYS A 444 -12.28 -23.32 -13.22
C LYS A 444 -12.88 -22.61 -14.44
N ASN A 445 -13.95 -21.86 -14.21
CA ASN A 445 -14.49 -20.89 -15.16
C ASN A 445 -14.04 -19.46 -14.80
N PHE A 446 -14.32 -18.49 -15.67
CA PHE A 446 -13.91 -17.10 -15.51
C PHE A 446 -14.47 -16.47 -14.22
N GLY A 447 -15.68 -16.86 -13.81
CA GLY A 447 -16.24 -16.48 -12.51
C GLY A 447 -15.38 -16.98 -11.35
N THR A 448 -15.09 -18.28 -11.30
CA THR A 448 -14.25 -18.87 -10.25
C THR A 448 -12.84 -18.29 -10.22
N LEU A 449 -12.28 -17.91 -11.37
CA LEU A 449 -10.98 -17.24 -11.45
C LEU A 449 -11.02 -15.87 -10.79
N MET A 450 -12.02 -15.05 -11.11
CA MET A 450 -12.19 -13.73 -10.49
C MET A 450 -12.44 -13.82 -8.98
N SER A 451 -13.35 -14.70 -8.54
CA SER A 451 -13.66 -14.83 -7.10
C SER A 451 -12.50 -15.39 -6.32
N SER A 452 -11.81 -16.41 -6.83
CA SER A 452 -10.63 -16.98 -6.17
C SER A 452 -9.45 -16.00 -6.16
N SER A 453 -9.28 -15.19 -7.22
CA SER A 453 -8.27 -14.12 -7.20
C SER A 453 -8.60 -13.07 -6.14
N ALA A 454 -9.88 -12.68 -6.00
CA ALA A 454 -10.32 -11.79 -4.93
C ALA A 454 -10.07 -12.40 -3.53
N VAL A 455 -10.38 -13.69 -3.34
CA VAL A 455 -10.08 -14.42 -2.09
C VAL A 455 -8.60 -14.36 -1.75
N LEU A 456 -7.70 -14.60 -2.71
CA LEU A 456 -6.26 -14.59 -2.47
C LEU A 456 -5.72 -13.18 -2.17
N MET A 457 -6.28 -12.14 -2.79
CA MET A 457 -5.86 -10.76 -2.53
C MET A 457 -6.43 -10.19 -1.22
N ILE A 458 -7.62 -10.62 -0.81
CA ILE A 458 -8.16 -10.34 0.54
C ILE A 458 -7.37 -11.12 1.58
N GLY A 459 -7.08 -12.40 1.33
CA GLY A 459 -6.31 -13.27 2.22
C GLY A 459 -4.90 -12.73 2.52
N ALA A 460 -4.27 -12.09 1.53
CA ALA A 460 -2.97 -11.44 1.71
C ALA A 460 -3.00 -10.36 2.81
N GLN A 461 -4.13 -9.65 3.00
CA GLN A 461 -4.27 -8.58 4.01
C GLN A 461 -3.96 -9.04 5.43
N PHE A 462 -4.29 -10.29 5.76
CA PHE A 462 -4.07 -10.84 7.10
C PHE A 462 -2.59 -11.13 7.37
N CYS A 463 -1.78 -11.29 6.31
CA CYS A 463 -0.35 -11.56 6.43
C CYS A 463 0.48 -10.28 6.58
N HIS A 464 -0.10 -9.10 6.37
CA HIS A 464 0.63 -7.83 6.45
C HIS A 464 1.01 -7.48 7.90
N PRO A 465 2.30 -7.31 8.21
CA PRO A 465 2.74 -6.86 9.54
C PRO A 465 2.46 -5.37 9.79
N PHE A 466 2.37 -4.56 8.73
CA PHE A 466 2.13 -3.12 8.82
C PHE A 466 0.81 -2.77 8.15
N GLN A 467 -0.07 -2.05 8.84
CA GLN A 467 -1.36 -1.51 8.34
C GLN A 467 -2.26 -2.54 7.61
N GLY A 468 -2.18 -3.83 8.00
CA GLY A 468 -2.96 -4.89 7.40
C GLY A 468 -4.46 -4.58 7.37
N GLY A 469 -5.10 -4.79 6.21
CA GLY A 469 -6.50 -4.47 5.98
C GLY A 469 -6.78 -3.08 5.41
N THR A 470 -5.80 -2.17 5.40
CA THR A 470 -5.96 -0.82 4.78
C THR A 470 -5.64 -0.81 3.29
N TYR A 471 -4.92 -1.82 2.79
CA TYR A 471 -4.45 -1.89 1.41
C TYR A 471 -5.50 -2.51 0.47
N MET A 472 -6.54 -1.73 0.16
CA MET A 472 -7.71 -2.27 -0.54
C MET A 472 -7.62 -2.20 -2.08
N ALA A 473 -6.76 -1.34 -2.65
CA ALA A 473 -6.75 -1.05 -4.08
C ALA A 473 -6.64 -2.30 -4.96
N TRP A 474 -5.81 -3.28 -4.58
CA TRP A 474 -5.56 -4.45 -5.41
C TRP A 474 -6.66 -5.51 -5.42
N PHE A 475 -7.56 -5.52 -4.42
CA PHE A 475 -8.64 -6.52 -4.35
C PHE A 475 -10.01 -5.91 -4.62
N LEU A 476 -10.20 -4.63 -4.30
CA LEU A 476 -11.50 -3.98 -4.36
C LEU A 476 -12.12 -3.98 -5.76
N PRO A 477 -11.37 -3.70 -6.85
CA PRO A 477 -11.89 -3.86 -8.22
C PRO A 477 -12.39 -5.29 -8.51
N LEU A 478 -11.65 -6.30 -8.05
CA LEU A 478 -12.03 -7.71 -8.24
C LEU A 478 -13.29 -8.06 -7.46
N VAL A 479 -13.38 -7.64 -6.19
CA VAL A 479 -14.56 -7.84 -5.35
C VAL A 479 -15.79 -7.22 -6.02
N ILE A 480 -15.68 -5.99 -6.54
CA ILE A 480 -16.78 -5.32 -7.21
C ILE A 480 -17.20 -6.05 -8.49
N LEU A 481 -16.24 -6.48 -9.30
CA LEU A 481 -16.52 -7.31 -10.49
C LEU A 481 -17.24 -8.61 -10.10
N VAL A 482 -16.84 -9.25 -9.00
CA VAL A 482 -17.47 -10.48 -8.49
C VAL A 482 -18.90 -10.23 -7.98
N ILE A 483 -19.13 -9.13 -7.29
CA ILE A 483 -20.46 -8.75 -6.78
C ILE A 483 -21.43 -8.50 -7.94
N LEU A 484 -20.96 -7.85 -9.01
CA LEU A 484 -21.82 -7.39 -10.10
C LEU A 484 -21.88 -8.32 -11.31
N ARG A 485 -21.06 -9.37 -11.38
CA ARG A 485 -21.03 -10.26 -12.54
C ARG A 485 -22.32 -11.06 -12.72
N PRO A 486 -22.71 -11.35 -13.98
CA PRO A 486 -23.75 -12.33 -14.30
C PRO A 486 -23.24 -13.77 -14.09
N ASN A 487 -24.05 -14.78 -14.46
CA ASN A 487 -23.55 -16.16 -14.55
C ASN A 487 -22.52 -16.27 -15.70
N LEU A 488 -21.37 -16.88 -15.43
CA LEU A 488 -20.23 -17.02 -16.34
C LEU A 488 -19.73 -18.48 -16.44
N GLU A 489 -20.58 -19.46 -16.11
CA GLU A 489 -20.23 -20.89 -16.12
C GLU A 489 -19.68 -21.36 -17.47
N ASP A 490 -20.20 -20.84 -18.58
CA ASP A 490 -19.77 -21.20 -19.94
C ASP A 490 -18.39 -20.67 -20.35
N ARG A 491 -17.79 -19.77 -19.56
CA ARG A 491 -16.53 -19.09 -19.87
C ARG A 491 -15.36 -19.84 -19.27
N THR A 492 -14.84 -20.83 -20.00
CA THR A 492 -13.66 -21.62 -19.59
C THR A 492 -12.45 -21.33 -20.47
N ALA A 493 -11.23 -21.56 -19.94
CA ALA A 493 -9.98 -21.40 -20.69
C ALA A 493 -9.96 -22.24 -21.99
N VAL A 494 -10.48 -23.47 -21.93
CA VAL A 494 -10.57 -24.40 -23.07
C VAL A 494 -11.30 -23.76 -24.25
N ARG A 495 -12.50 -23.20 -24.01
CA ARG A 495 -13.34 -22.59 -25.05
C ARG A 495 -12.75 -21.27 -25.56
N ALA A 496 -12.23 -20.44 -24.65
CA ALA A 496 -11.79 -19.09 -25.00
C ALA A 496 -10.46 -19.07 -25.78
N VAL A 497 -9.47 -19.86 -25.35
CA VAL A 497 -8.14 -19.90 -25.99
C VAL A 497 -8.24 -20.50 -27.40
N GLU A 498 -9.13 -21.48 -27.60
CA GLU A 498 -9.33 -22.08 -28.93
C GLU A 498 -10.00 -21.12 -29.92
N ARG A 499 -11.05 -20.42 -29.49
CA ARG A 499 -11.75 -19.46 -30.35
C ARG A 499 -10.83 -18.33 -30.82
N HIS A 500 -9.96 -17.83 -29.94
CA HIS A 500 -8.98 -16.80 -30.31
C HIS A 500 -7.98 -17.31 -31.35
N ARG A 501 -7.47 -18.55 -31.19
CA ARG A 501 -6.57 -19.18 -32.19
C ARG A 501 -7.23 -19.33 -33.56
N ARG A 502 -8.50 -19.72 -33.62
CA ARG A 502 -9.23 -19.86 -34.89
C ARG A 502 -9.37 -18.53 -35.61
N HIS A 503 -9.75 -17.46 -34.89
CA HIS A 503 -9.84 -16.11 -35.48
C HIS A 503 -8.49 -15.58 -35.97
N ALA A 504 -7.40 -15.78 -35.21
CA ALA A 504 -6.06 -15.38 -35.63
C ALA A 504 -5.62 -16.10 -36.92
N ASN A 505 -5.88 -17.41 -37.02
CA ASN A 505 -5.56 -18.20 -38.20
C ASN A 505 -6.39 -17.82 -39.43
N THR A 506 -7.63 -17.36 -39.28
CA THR A 506 -8.46 -16.89 -40.40
C THR A 506 -8.05 -15.50 -40.87
N SER A 507 -7.69 -14.59 -39.96
CA SER A 507 -7.19 -13.26 -40.35
C SER A 507 -5.83 -13.32 -41.03
N GLY A 508 -4.93 -14.20 -40.59
CA GLY A 508 -3.61 -14.37 -41.22
C GLY A 508 -3.62 -15.14 -42.55
N LYS A 509 -4.75 -15.69 -42.99
CA LYS A 509 -4.93 -16.30 -44.32
C LYS A 509 -5.56 -15.36 -45.34
N ASN A 510 -6.16 -14.26 -44.87
CA ASN A 510 -6.84 -13.26 -45.69
C ASN A 510 -6.03 -11.96 -45.81
N ALA A 511 -4.81 -11.94 -45.28
CA ALA A 511 -3.76 -10.95 -45.48
C ALA A 511 -2.63 -11.63 -46.23
#